data_AF-A0A9W8X7X3-F1
#
_entry.id   AF-A0A9W8X7X3-F1
#
_cell.length_a   1.000
_cell.length_b   1.000
_cell.length_c   1.000
_cell.angle_alpha   90.00
_cell.angle_beta   90.00
_cell.angle_gamma   90.00
#
_symmetry.space_group_name_H-M   'P 1'
#
loop_
_entity.id
_entity.type
_entity.pdbx_description
1 polymer ?
#
loop_
_entity_poly.entity_id
_entity_poly.type
_entity_poly.pdbx_seq_one_letter_code
_entity_poly.pdbx_strand_id
1 'polypeptide(L)'
;MMGKSYEERLDAADRSSKEEAKPHDAPAITWESDLVVAKSQPAPSELAEGPSSEAAKDGPALGSEAEEKTEMVLHRPLDDPLVNDLDSHSRYYLYHFATQLCEDMVVYDMPGANPIRDLIPATSAYPLLLHIIVANAAFHVFNISRNPMGQSAYQNQQSSCLVAYYQAVSRYGGPLQSSYRDALAAKTNALSLLAQSVASVTPANIDLVLVTILLFVNYTLVESGKDKWKVHMDGALSLIKLLGEPPYLQQPMSRLRLTILSDLLVFYVLGSTLSFSTMSKFVPDTIDLEPILRYAETNNYLSMPSPLLRIMLESFELPDSRDGTSGNLRDHIQMQVGVLLQRALDFDPIAWSCHFEPASPFEDLKQRVRIASAHRSAVCIYLARVLPATHPLLDPASDTALVNLTMLANDVVQHISHLKPGDAVFKCICWPLFLAGAESEDPAQREWIMNILDTLYSEMYWGYLHTVKRVLETIWLCKDRAELGSDNCWVDEVKEMGTDVLIA
;
A
#
# COMPACT_ATOMS: atom_id res chain seq x y z
N MET A 1 -25.86 47.59 -42.48
CA MET A 1 -24.44 47.32 -42.76
C MET A 1 -23.65 47.61 -41.50
N MET A 2 -22.91 46.59 -41.05
CA MET A 2 -21.75 46.53 -40.15
C MET A 2 -21.49 47.74 -39.24
N GLY A 3 -21.37 47.61 -37.93
CA GLY A 3 -20.77 46.53 -37.17
C GLY A 3 -19.72 47.17 -36.26
N LYS A 4 -20.12 47.55 -35.04
CA LYS A 4 -19.18 48.02 -34.01
C LYS A 4 -18.65 46.80 -33.26
N SER A 5 -17.32 46.74 -33.15
CA SER A 5 -16.53 45.60 -32.68
C SER A 5 -16.94 45.13 -31.28
N TYR A 6 -16.92 43.81 -31.13
CA TYR A 6 -17.21 43.01 -29.94
C TYR A 6 -16.19 43.25 -28.81
N GLU A 7 -15.08 43.93 -29.09
CA GLU A 7 -13.96 44.15 -28.17
C GLU A 7 -14.22 45.24 -27.12
N GLU A 8 -14.97 46.30 -27.45
CA GLU A 8 -15.19 47.42 -26.50
C GLU A 8 -16.12 47.06 -25.32
N ARG A 9 -16.86 45.95 -25.41
CA ARG A 9 -17.72 45.47 -24.30
C ARG A 9 -17.00 44.56 -23.31
N LEU A 10 -15.82 44.03 -23.66
CA LEU A 10 -15.03 43.19 -22.75
C LEU A 10 -14.21 44.04 -21.78
N ASP A 11 -13.71 45.21 -22.22
CA ASP A 11 -12.89 46.09 -21.37
C ASP A 11 -13.67 46.83 -20.27
N ALA A 12 -14.99 46.96 -20.41
CA ALA A 12 -15.84 47.60 -19.40
C ALA A 12 -16.33 46.62 -18.31
N ALA A 13 -16.34 45.31 -18.58
CA ALA A 13 -16.70 44.28 -17.60
C ALA A 13 -15.51 43.91 -16.69
N ASP A 14 -14.27 44.09 -17.16
CA ASP A 14 -13.05 43.68 -16.45
C ASP A 14 -12.58 44.68 -15.37
N ARG A 15 -13.29 45.80 -15.19
CA ARG A 15 -12.95 46.83 -14.18
C ARG A 15 -13.85 46.86 -12.94
N SER A 16 -14.81 45.94 -12.80
CA SER A 16 -15.79 45.96 -11.69
C SER A 16 -15.74 44.78 -10.72
N SER A 17 -14.78 43.86 -10.82
CA SER A 17 -14.66 42.77 -9.84
C SER A 17 -13.22 42.27 -9.72
N LYS A 18 -12.37 43.10 -9.10
CA LYS A 18 -11.15 42.65 -8.43
C LYS A 18 -11.30 42.94 -6.94
N GLU A 19 -12.26 42.27 -6.30
CA GLU A 19 -12.04 41.88 -4.92
C GLU A 19 -11.07 40.70 -4.97
N GLU A 20 -9.85 40.92 -4.51
CA GLU A 20 -8.88 39.87 -4.29
C GLU A 20 -9.51 38.82 -3.37
N ALA A 21 -9.85 37.66 -3.93
CA ALA A 21 -10.12 36.47 -3.15
C ALA A 21 -8.83 36.14 -2.38
N LYS A 22 -8.83 36.44 -1.08
CA LYS A 22 -7.77 35.95 -0.19
C LYS A 22 -7.67 34.43 -0.37
N PRO A 23 -6.47 33.88 -0.58
CA PRO A 23 -6.31 32.44 -0.51
C PRO A 23 -6.77 32.01 0.89
N HIS A 24 -7.79 31.16 0.95
CA HIS A 24 -8.05 30.42 2.16
C HIS A 24 -6.82 29.54 2.37
N ASP A 25 -5.91 29.95 3.25
CA ASP A 25 -4.82 29.11 3.74
C ASP A 25 -5.49 27.90 4.43
N ALA A 26 -5.64 26.81 3.69
CA ALA A 26 -5.97 25.53 4.29
C ALA A 26 -4.79 25.16 5.20
N PRO A 27 -5.02 24.93 6.50
CA PRO A 27 -3.95 24.71 7.47
C PRO A 27 -3.11 23.50 7.05
N ALA A 28 -1.78 23.64 7.06
CA ALA A 28 -0.87 22.55 6.70
C ALA A 28 -1.25 21.25 7.44
N ILE A 29 -1.24 20.11 6.75
CA ILE A 29 -1.49 18.81 7.37
C ILE A 29 -0.29 18.49 8.25
N THR A 30 -0.41 18.77 9.54
CA THR A 30 0.55 18.39 10.56
C THR A 30 -0.11 17.39 11.50
N TRP A 31 0.46 16.20 11.63
CA TRP A 31 0.02 15.19 12.61
C TRP A 31 0.51 15.48 14.04
N GLU A 32 0.47 16.75 14.47
CA GLU A 32 0.78 17.17 15.85
C GLU A 32 -0.46 17.76 16.54
N SER A 33 -0.75 17.28 17.76
CA SER A 33 -1.94 17.46 18.66
C SER A 33 -2.93 16.28 18.53
N ASP A 34 -3.04 15.28 19.42
CA ASP A 34 -2.95 15.26 20.89
C ASP A 34 -2.35 13.93 21.45
N LEU A 35 -1.14 14.00 22.01
CA LEU A 35 -0.63 12.99 22.96
C LEU A 35 -0.47 13.62 24.35
N VAL A 36 -1.55 14.17 24.89
CA VAL A 36 -1.76 14.32 26.34
C VAL A 36 -3.24 14.10 26.63
N VAL A 37 -3.70 12.84 26.62
CA VAL A 37 -4.94 12.53 27.34
C VAL A 37 -4.65 12.70 28.82
N ALA A 38 -5.19 13.80 29.36
CA ALA A 38 -5.19 14.13 30.76
C ALA A 38 -5.57 12.91 31.62
N LYS A 39 -4.66 12.51 32.50
CA LYS A 39 -4.99 11.70 33.67
C LYS A 39 -5.90 12.54 34.58
N SER A 40 -7.22 12.39 34.42
CA SER A 40 -8.19 12.70 35.47
C SER A 40 -9.57 12.17 35.08
N GLN A 41 -9.86 10.91 35.42
CA GLN A 41 -11.23 10.45 35.63
C GLN A 41 -11.65 10.85 37.06
N PRO A 42 -12.82 11.48 37.28
CA PRO A 42 -13.51 11.38 38.55
C PRO A 42 -14.33 10.08 38.58
N ALA A 43 -14.30 9.40 39.72
CA ALA A 43 -15.02 8.16 40.00
C ALA A 43 -16.55 8.30 39.86
N PRO A 44 -17.28 7.21 39.57
CA PRO A 44 -18.73 7.25 39.51
C PRO A 44 -19.34 7.30 40.92
N SER A 45 -20.21 8.29 41.14
CA SER A 45 -21.05 8.44 42.32
C SER A 45 -22.06 7.29 42.39
N GLU A 46 -22.13 6.67 43.57
CA GLU A 46 -23.14 5.69 43.97
C GLU A 46 -24.56 6.28 43.81
N LEU A 47 -25.46 5.51 43.19
CA LEU A 47 -26.89 5.78 43.14
C LEU A 47 -27.54 5.24 44.42
N ALA A 48 -28.12 6.14 45.19
CA ALA A 48 -28.88 5.84 46.39
C ALA A 48 -30.22 5.16 46.06
N GLU A 49 -30.57 4.19 46.91
CA GLU A 49 -31.81 3.43 46.95
C GLU A 49 -33.05 4.33 47.09
N GLY A 50 -34.11 4.01 46.32
CA GLY A 50 -35.46 4.52 46.55
C GLY A 50 -36.38 3.37 46.97
N PRO A 51 -37.25 3.54 47.99
CA PRO A 51 -38.13 2.45 48.42
C PRO A 51 -39.51 2.49 47.75
N SER A 52 -39.94 1.28 47.36
CA SER A 52 -41.27 0.67 47.51
C SER A 52 -42.56 1.41 47.10
N SER A 53 -43.14 0.90 46.01
CA SER A 53 -44.53 0.41 45.85
C SER A 53 -45.57 0.76 46.93
N GLU A 54 -46.68 1.37 46.48
CA GLU A 54 -48.02 1.10 46.99
C GLU A 54 -49.04 1.04 45.83
N ALA A 55 -49.93 0.05 45.92
CA ALA A 55 -50.98 -0.24 44.96
C ALA A 55 -52.34 0.24 45.49
N ALA A 56 -53.21 0.77 44.62
CA ALA A 56 -54.64 0.87 44.88
C ALA A 56 -55.46 0.76 43.58
N LYS A 57 -56.55 0.00 43.69
CA LYS A 57 -57.51 -0.41 42.66
C LYS A 57 -58.57 0.66 42.40
N ASP A 58 -59.09 0.73 41.17
CA ASP A 58 -60.53 0.53 40.83
C ASP A 58 -60.79 0.91 39.35
N GLY A 59 -61.62 0.11 38.65
CA GLY A 59 -62.15 0.43 37.31
C GLY A 59 -63.58 0.99 37.38
N PRO A 60 -64.40 0.92 36.32
CA PRO A 60 -64.13 1.02 34.88
C PRO A 60 -64.96 2.16 34.22
N ALA A 61 -64.57 2.66 33.03
CA ALA A 61 -65.49 3.45 32.21
C ALA A 61 -65.17 3.33 30.71
N LEU A 62 -66.23 3.09 29.93
CA LEU A 62 -66.25 3.03 28.47
C LEU A 62 -65.88 4.36 27.81
N GLY A 63 -65.23 4.26 26.65
CA GLY A 63 -65.52 5.10 25.48
C GLY A 63 -64.46 6.12 25.12
N SER A 64 -63.67 5.81 24.08
CA SER A 64 -63.66 6.54 22.81
C SER A 64 -62.44 6.10 22.01
N GLU A 65 -62.66 5.50 20.84
CA GLU A 65 -61.65 5.42 19.79
C GLU A 65 -61.29 6.85 19.39
N ALA A 66 -60.10 7.30 19.76
CA ALA A 66 -59.46 8.46 19.18
C ALA A 66 -58.13 7.98 18.61
N GLU A 67 -58.04 8.03 17.28
CA GLU A 67 -56.83 7.78 16.52
C GLU A 67 -55.68 8.66 17.05
N GLU A 68 -54.82 8.07 17.88
CA GLU A 68 -53.53 8.68 18.19
C GLU A 68 -52.66 8.50 16.95
N LYS A 69 -52.61 9.53 16.11
CA LYS A 69 -51.52 9.70 15.14
C LYS A 69 -50.23 9.73 15.94
N THR A 70 -49.58 8.57 16.09
CA THR A 70 -48.18 8.50 16.46
C THR A 70 -47.42 9.24 15.36
N GLU A 71 -47.16 10.53 15.58
CA GLU A 71 -46.11 11.23 14.85
C GLU A 71 -44.83 10.44 15.13
N MET A 72 -44.45 9.59 14.17
CA MET A 72 -43.10 9.09 14.07
C MET A 72 -42.21 10.33 13.94
N VAL A 73 -41.71 10.83 15.07
CA VAL A 73 -40.55 11.69 15.09
C VAL A 73 -39.43 10.86 14.48
N LEU A 74 -39.26 11.00 13.17
CA LEU A 74 -38.08 10.56 12.46
C LEU A 74 -36.94 11.38 13.06
N HIS A 75 -36.32 10.85 14.12
CA HIS A 75 -34.98 11.25 14.50
C HIS A 75 -34.10 10.88 13.31
N ARG A 76 -33.98 11.83 12.37
CA ARG A 76 -32.94 11.80 11.36
C ARG A 76 -31.64 11.75 12.17
N PRO A 77 -30.85 10.66 12.10
CA PRO A 77 -29.58 10.63 12.78
C PRO A 77 -28.81 11.87 12.35
N LEU A 78 -28.19 12.57 13.29
CA LEU A 78 -27.26 13.64 12.94
C LEU A 78 -26.13 12.97 12.16
N ASP A 79 -26.06 13.26 10.86
CA ASP A 79 -24.94 12.85 10.02
C ASP A 79 -23.67 13.51 10.60
N ASP A 80 -22.55 12.78 10.60
CA ASP A 80 -21.27 13.29 11.10
C ASP A 80 -20.87 14.57 10.33
N PRO A 81 -20.54 15.68 11.01
CA PRO A 81 -20.08 16.92 10.39
C PRO A 81 -19.04 16.73 9.29
N LEU A 82 -18.16 15.74 9.43
CA LEU A 82 -17.11 15.43 8.46
C LEU A 82 -17.65 15.02 7.08
N VAL A 83 -18.85 14.42 7.04
CA VAL A 83 -19.42 13.81 5.82
C VAL A 83 -20.75 14.43 5.39
N ASN A 84 -21.20 15.48 6.08
CA ASN A 84 -22.48 16.14 5.82
C ASN A 84 -22.63 16.62 4.38
N ASP A 85 -21.55 17.12 3.77
CA ASP A 85 -21.59 17.67 2.41
C ASP A 85 -21.41 16.60 1.31
N LEU A 86 -21.14 15.35 1.70
CA LEU A 86 -20.88 14.26 0.76
C LEU A 86 -22.16 13.57 0.29
N ASP A 87 -22.17 13.09 -0.95
CA ASP A 87 -23.22 12.22 -1.46
C ASP A 87 -23.16 10.81 -0.82
N SER A 88 -24.22 10.02 -0.99
CA SER A 88 -24.32 8.69 -0.37
C SER A 88 -23.23 7.71 -0.81
N HIS A 89 -22.75 7.78 -2.06
CA HIS A 89 -21.69 6.91 -2.54
C HIS A 89 -20.35 7.31 -1.93
N SER A 90 -20.03 8.60 -1.92
CA SER A 90 -18.79 9.11 -1.31
C SER A 90 -18.72 8.75 0.18
N ARG A 91 -19.84 8.86 0.91
CA ARG A 91 -19.94 8.42 2.32
C ARG A 91 -19.67 6.92 2.49
N TYR A 92 -20.27 6.10 1.63
CA TYR A 92 -20.04 4.65 1.63
C TYR A 92 -18.57 4.31 1.37
N TYR A 93 -17.93 4.93 0.37
CA TYR A 93 -16.53 4.66 0.05
C TYR A 93 -15.55 5.17 1.11
N LEU A 94 -15.79 6.34 1.72
CA LEU A 94 -14.99 6.80 2.86
C LEU A 94 -15.09 5.85 4.05
N TYR A 95 -16.30 5.36 4.33
CA TYR A 95 -16.51 4.40 5.39
C TYR A 95 -15.80 3.07 5.09
N HIS A 96 -15.90 2.56 3.85
CA HIS A 96 -15.18 1.38 3.40
C HIS A 96 -13.66 1.56 3.51
N PHE A 97 -13.17 2.74 3.15
CA PHE A 97 -11.76 3.07 3.30
C PHE A 97 -11.32 2.98 4.77
N ALA A 98 -12.06 3.64 5.67
CA ALA A 98 -11.74 3.75 7.09
C ALA A 98 -11.75 2.42 7.85
N THR A 99 -12.59 1.47 7.39
CA THR A 99 -12.89 0.23 8.13
C THR A 99 -12.32 -1.02 7.50
N GLN A 100 -11.85 -0.97 6.25
CA GLN A 100 -11.32 -2.14 5.54
C GLN A 100 -10.00 -1.79 4.84
N LEU A 101 -10.01 -0.84 3.91
CA LEU A 101 -8.85 -0.66 3.04
C LEU A 101 -7.63 -0.06 3.76
N CYS A 102 -7.82 0.86 4.71
CA CYS A 102 -6.66 1.44 5.41
C CYS A 102 -5.98 0.44 6.37
N GLU A 103 -6.68 -0.62 6.80
CA GLU A 103 -6.10 -1.70 7.60
C GLU A 103 -5.07 -2.49 6.79
N ASP A 104 -5.30 -2.69 5.50
CA ASP A 104 -4.36 -3.36 4.59
C ASP A 104 -3.06 -2.57 4.39
N MET A 105 -3.09 -1.24 4.60
CA MET A 105 -1.96 -0.34 4.31
C MET A 105 -0.95 -0.19 5.46
N VAL A 106 -1.16 -0.86 6.60
CA VAL A 106 -0.22 -0.93 7.73
C VAL A 106 -0.08 -2.37 8.20
N VAL A 107 1.02 -2.80 8.85
CA VAL A 107 1.07 -4.18 9.39
C VAL A 107 0.06 -4.33 10.53
N TYR A 108 0.12 -3.42 11.49
CA TYR A 108 -0.70 -3.42 12.69
C TYR A 108 -1.58 -2.19 12.74
N ASP A 109 -2.87 -2.44 12.77
CA ASP A 109 -3.89 -1.42 12.78
C ASP A 109 -4.46 -1.22 14.19
N MET A 110 -4.14 -0.09 14.80
CA MET A 110 -4.64 0.28 16.13
C MET A 110 -5.20 1.71 16.11
N PRO A 111 -6.18 2.04 16.98
CA PRO A 111 -6.69 3.40 17.10
C PRO A 111 -5.56 4.42 17.36
N GLY A 112 -5.45 5.45 16.51
CA GLY A 112 -4.42 6.49 16.58
C GLY A 112 -3.00 6.07 16.12
N ALA A 113 -2.84 4.85 15.63
CA ALA A 113 -1.56 4.32 15.14
C ALA A 113 -1.53 4.10 13.62
N ASN A 114 -2.67 4.20 12.93
CA ASN A 114 -2.76 4.06 11.48
C ASN A 114 -2.65 5.44 10.81
N PRO A 115 -1.47 5.80 10.29
CA PRO A 115 -1.27 7.09 9.65
C PRO A 115 -2.20 7.33 8.44
N ILE A 116 -2.57 6.29 7.71
CA ILE A 116 -3.45 6.41 6.54
C ILE A 116 -4.88 6.73 6.97
N ARG A 117 -5.36 6.14 8.07
CA ARG A 117 -6.66 6.49 8.64
C ARG A 117 -6.69 7.91 9.18
N ASP A 118 -5.58 8.38 9.75
CA ASP A 118 -5.46 9.73 10.30
C ASP A 118 -5.54 10.83 9.22
N LEU A 119 -5.49 10.47 7.93
CA LEU A 119 -5.73 11.40 6.81
C LEU A 119 -7.21 11.69 6.56
N ILE A 120 -8.12 10.82 7.02
CA ILE A 120 -9.55 10.91 6.68
C ILE A 120 -10.18 12.25 7.11
N PRO A 121 -9.92 12.81 8.32
CA PRO A 121 -10.48 14.10 8.69
C PRO A 121 -10.12 15.24 7.71
N ALA A 122 -8.93 15.17 7.10
CA ALA A 122 -8.45 16.17 6.16
C ALA A 122 -9.20 16.17 4.81
N THR A 123 -9.98 15.13 4.49
CA THR A 123 -10.74 15.08 3.22
C THR A 123 -11.80 16.18 3.11
N SER A 124 -12.28 16.70 4.25
CA SER A 124 -13.21 17.83 4.30
C SER A 124 -12.61 19.13 3.75
N ALA A 125 -11.31 19.34 3.97
CA ALA A 125 -10.58 20.52 3.52
C ALA A 125 -9.88 20.30 2.16
N TYR A 126 -9.59 19.05 1.80
CA TYR A 126 -8.79 18.72 0.63
C TYR A 126 -9.52 17.79 -0.35
N PRO A 127 -10.21 18.34 -1.37
CA PRO A 127 -10.90 17.56 -2.39
C PRO A 127 -10.01 16.58 -3.15
N LEU A 128 -8.73 16.94 -3.34
CA LEU A 128 -7.73 16.05 -3.94
C LEU A 128 -7.61 14.73 -3.16
N LEU A 129 -7.45 14.84 -1.83
CA LEU A 129 -7.33 13.71 -0.92
C LEU A 129 -8.63 12.90 -0.86
N LEU A 130 -9.79 13.58 -0.79
CA LEU A 130 -11.10 12.95 -0.85
C LEU A 130 -11.24 12.07 -2.10
N HIS A 131 -10.95 12.62 -3.27
CA HIS A 131 -11.15 11.91 -4.53
C HIS A 131 -10.21 10.70 -4.67
N ILE A 132 -8.94 10.78 -4.26
CA ILE A 132 -8.05 9.61 -4.34
C ILE A 132 -8.42 8.51 -3.35
N ILE A 133 -8.91 8.88 -2.15
CA ILE A 133 -9.42 7.92 -1.16
C ILE A 133 -10.68 7.22 -1.70
N VAL A 134 -11.64 7.99 -2.23
CA VAL A 134 -12.86 7.44 -2.85
C VAL A 134 -12.50 6.54 -4.03
N ALA A 135 -11.52 6.93 -4.86
CA ALA A 135 -11.09 6.12 -5.99
C ALA A 135 -10.55 4.75 -5.54
N ASN A 136 -9.66 4.74 -4.54
CA ASN A 136 -9.10 3.51 -3.97
C ASN A 136 -10.20 2.60 -3.40
N ALA A 137 -11.07 3.15 -2.55
CA ALA A 137 -12.13 2.38 -1.91
C ALA A 137 -13.18 1.86 -2.90
N ALA A 138 -13.58 2.67 -3.89
CA ALA A 138 -14.52 2.25 -4.91
C ALA A 138 -13.96 1.13 -5.79
N PHE A 139 -12.67 1.19 -6.16
CA PHE A 139 -12.05 0.11 -6.93
C PHE A 139 -11.87 -1.16 -6.08
N HIS A 140 -11.52 -1.01 -4.80
CA HIS A 140 -11.46 -2.14 -3.88
C HIS A 140 -12.83 -2.83 -3.77
N VAL A 141 -13.93 -2.08 -3.60
CA VAL A 141 -15.30 -2.63 -3.62
C VAL A 141 -15.64 -3.33 -4.94
N PHE A 142 -15.17 -2.79 -6.08
CA PHE A 142 -15.33 -3.43 -7.37
C PHE A 142 -14.62 -4.80 -7.42
N ASN A 143 -13.36 -4.87 -6.95
CA ASN A 143 -12.60 -6.11 -6.95
C ASN A 143 -13.34 -7.20 -6.16
N ILE A 144 -13.80 -6.86 -4.96
CA ILE A 144 -14.46 -7.82 -4.09
C ILE A 144 -15.76 -8.36 -4.70
N SER A 145 -16.51 -7.50 -5.38
CA SER A 145 -17.84 -7.86 -5.88
C SER A 145 -17.86 -8.46 -7.28
N ARG A 146 -16.84 -8.19 -8.11
CA ARG A 146 -16.90 -8.45 -9.55
C ARG A 146 -15.57 -8.89 -10.18
N ASN A 147 -14.51 -9.12 -9.40
CA ASN A 147 -13.22 -9.54 -9.94
C ASN A 147 -12.70 -10.83 -9.26
N PRO A 148 -13.46 -11.93 -9.25
CA PRO A 148 -13.02 -13.16 -8.59
C PRO A 148 -11.70 -13.67 -9.17
N MET A 149 -10.84 -14.20 -8.31
CA MET A 149 -9.57 -14.80 -8.74
C MET A 149 -9.82 -15.97 -9.70
N GLY A 150 -9.16 -15.92 -10.86
CA GLY A 150 -9.25 -16.98 -11.86
C GLY A 150 -8.47 -18.23 -11.44
N GLN A 151 -8.94 -19.41 -11.89
CA GLN A 151 -8.21 -20.66 -11.69
C GLN A 151 -6.96 -20.67 -12.59
N SER A 152 -5.81 -21.01 -12.01
CA SER A 152 -4.57 -21.21 -12.76
C SER A 152 -4.52 -22.57 -13.45
N ALA A 153 -3.82 -22.66 -14.58
CA ALA A 153 -3.50 -23.94 -15.22
C ALA A 153 -2.61 -24.86 -14.34
N TYR A 154 -1.97 -24.28 -13.32
CA TYR A 154 -1.09 -24.96 -12.37
C TYR A 154 -1.81 -25.31 -11.04
N GLN A 155 -3.15 -25.24 -11.00
CA GLN A 155 -3.98 -25.58 -9.82
C GLN A 155 -4.99 -26.68 -10.13
N ASN A 156 -5.05 -27.72 -9.29
CA ASN A 156 -6.00 -28.82 -9.48
C ASN A 156 -7.41 -28.52 -8.93
N GLN A 157 -7.54 -27.62 -7.94
CA GLN A 157 -8.82 -27.30 -7.30
C GLN A 157 -9.05 -25.79 -7.26
N GLN A 158 -10.30 -25.39 -7.51
CA GLN A 158 -10.72 -24.00 -7.42
C GLN A 158 -11.11 -23.68 -5.97
N SER A 159 -10.45 -22.69 -5.36
CA SER A 159 -10.82 -22.21 -4.04
C SER A 159 -12.06 -21.33 -4.15
N SER A 160 -13.16 -21.73 -3.50
CA SER A 160 -14.40 -20.95 -3.47
C SER A 160 -14.46 -20.10 -2.20
N CYS A 161 -14.30 -18.78 -2.29
CA CYS A 161 -14.71 -17.94 -1.17
C CYS A 161 -15.08 -16.50 -1.58
N LEU A 162 -16.33 -16.30 -2.00
CA LEU A 162 -16.97 -14.98 -2.03
C LEU A 162 -18.03 -14.82 -0.92
N VAL A 163 -18.39 -15.91 -0.23
CA VAL A 163 -19.58 -15.99 0.64
C VAL A 163 -19.41 -15.21 1.94
N ALA A 164 -18.20 -15.18 2.52
CA ALA A 164 -17.93 -14.51 3.80
C ALA A 164 -18.05 -12.98 3.70
N TYR A 165 -17.65 -12.38 2.57
CA TYR A 165 -17.67 -10.92 2.42
C TYR A 165 -19.07 -10.34 2.19
N TYR A 166 -19.91 -10.98 1.37
CA TYR A 166 -21.29 -10.50 1.16
C TYR A 166 -22.05 -10.34 2.48
N GLN A 167 -21.74 -11.15 3.50
CA GLN A 167 -22.31 -11.03 4.85
C GLN A 167 -21.82 -9.77 5.60
N ALA A 168 -20.58 -9.33 5.39
CA ALA A 168 -19.97 -8.18 6.09
C ALA A 168 -20.42 -6.80 5.56
N VAL A 169 -20.55 -6.62 4.24
CA VAL A 169 -20.97 -5.34 3.61
C VAL A 169 -22.48 -5.14 3.50
N SER A 170 -23.27 -6.16 3.85
CA SER A 170 -24.74 -6.10 3.79
C SER A 170 -25.34 -4.92 4.57
N ARG A 171 -24.63 -4.40 5.60
CA ARG A 171 -25.07 -3.26 6.42
C ARG A 171 -25.29 -1.94 5.67
N TYR A 172 -24.74 -1.77 4.46
CA TYR A 172 -24.97 -0.60 3.59
C TYR A 172 -25.64 -0.95 2.25
N GLY A 173 -26.32 -2.10 2.16
CA GLY A 173 -26.99 -2.52 0.93
C GLY A 173 -26.11 -3.34 -0.03
N GLY A 174 -24.96 -3.80 0.43
CA GLY A 174 -24.02 -4.61 -0.35
C GLY A 174 -23.15 -3.79 -1.32
N PRO A 175 -22.29 -4.46 -2.11
CA PRO A 175 -21.38 -3.76 -3.01
C PRO A 175 -22.13 -2.94 -4.08
N LEU A 176 -21.78 -1.67 -4.19
CA LEU A 176 -22.37 -0.77 -5.19
C LEU A 176 -22.03 -1.26 -6.61
N GLN A 177 -23.06 -1.45 -7.44
CA GLN A 177 -22.89 -1.87 -8.84
C GLN A 177 -22.14 -0.82 -9.67
N SER A 178 -22.17 0.45 -9.24
CA SER A 178 -21.48 1.57 -9.86
C SER A 178 -20.01 1.70 -9.43
N SER A 179 -19.53 0.87 -8.49
CA SER A 179 -18.18 0.96 -7.90
C SER A 179 -17.05 1.17 -8.89
N TYR A 180 -17.02 0.42 -9.99
CA TYR A 180 -16.03 0.63 -11.04
C TYR A 180 -16.12 2.02 -11.70
N ARG A 181 -17.34 2.46 -12.04
CA ARG A 181 -17.57 3.79 -12.64
C ARG A 181 -17.21 4.90 -11.67
N ASP A 182 -17.59 4.75 -10.41
CA ASP A 182 -17.32 5.73 -9.35
C ASP A 182 -15.80 5.83 -9.10
N ALA A 183 -15.10 4.70 -9.10
CA ALA A 183 -13.63 4.66 -8.99
C ALA A 183 -12.95 5.41 -10.13
N LEU A 184 -13.38 5.19 -11.38
CA LEU A 184 -12.84 5.88 -12.54
C LEU A 184 -13.11 7.39 -12.49
N ALA A 185 -14.33 7.80 -12.14
CA ALA A 185 -14.69 9.21 -12.03
C ALA A 185 -13.86 9.91 -10.94
N ALA A 186 -13.75 9.30 -9.76
CA ALA A 186 -12.96 9.83 -8.66
C ALA A 186 -11.46 9.88 -9.01
N LYS A 187 -10.92 8.83 -9.66
CA LYS A 187 -9.53 8.82 -10.15
C LYS A 187 -9.27 9.96 -11.13
N THR A 188 -10.16 10.19 -12.09
CA THR A 188 -10.02 11.29 -13.06
C THR A 188 -10.01 12.64 -12.35
N ASN A 189 -10.94 12.88 -11.42
CA ASN A 189 -10.98 14.12 -10.65
C ASN A 189 -9.71 14.31 -9.81
N ALA A 190 -9.24 13.27 -9.13
CA ALA A 190 -8.00 13.30 -8.36
C ALA A 190 -6.79 13.60 -9.26
N LEU A 191 -6.69 13.01 -10.46
CA LEU A 191 -5.59 13.29 -11.39
C LEU A 191 -5.63 14.74 -11.89
N SER A 192 -6.82 15.27 -12.20
CA SER A 192 -6.99 16.66 -12.63
C SER A 192 -6.59 17.65 -11.53
N LEU A 193 -6.91 17.36 -10.27
CA LEU A 193 -6.51 18.17 -9.13
C LEU A 193 -5.01 18.02 -8.83
N LEU A 194 -4.46 16.80 -8.90
CA LEU A 194 -3.03 16.55 -8.70
C LEU A 194 -2.20 17.33 -9.71
N ALA A 195 -2.61 17.36 -10.98
CA ALA A 195 -1.94 18.13 -12.03
C ALA A 195 -1.84 19.64 -11.70
N GLN A 196 -2.85 20.21 -11.04
CA GLN A 196 -2.83 21.61 -10.60
C GLN A 196 -1.92 21.79 -9.37
N SER A 197 -1.97 20.85 -8.42
CA SER A 197 -1.15 20.90 -7.21
C SER A 197 0.34 20.74 -7.49
N VAL A 198 0.73 19.86 -8.43
CA VAL A 198 2.16 19.71 -8.81
C VAL A 198 2.72 20.93 -9.55
N ALA A 199 1.87 21.74 -10.18
CA ALA A 199 2.28 22.99 -10.82
C ALA A 199 2.49 24.13 -9.80
N SER A 200 2.04 23.97 -8.55
CA SER A 200 2.03 24.99 -7.50
C SER A 200 2.48 24.44 -6.15
N VAL A 201 3.57 23.65 -6.17
CA VAL A 201 4.15 23.07 -4.96
C VAL A 201 4.78 24.16 -4.10
N THR A 202 4.51 24.10 -2.80
CA THR A 202 5.01 24.99 -1.75
C THR A 202 5.44 24.18 -0.53
N PRO A 203 6.23 24.74 0.39
CA PRO A 203 6.59 24.04 1.63
C PRO A 203 5.38 23.61 2.46
N ALA A 204 4.24 24.31 2.36
CA ALA A 204 3.03 24.04 3.13
C ALA A 204 2.18 22.88 2.56
N ASN A 205 2.27 22.59 1.25
CA ASN A 205 1.43 21.58 0.60
C ASN A 205 2.19 20.34 0.08
N ILE A 206 3.53 20.35 0.10
CA ILE A 206 4.33 19.27 -0.49
C ILE A 206 4.02 17.89 0.11
N ASP A 207 3.78 17.80 1.42
CA ASP A 207 3.43 16.54 2.08
C ASP A 207 2.04 16.04 1.68
N LEU A 208 1.06 16.94 1.46
CA LEU A 208 -0.25 16.59 0.91
C LEU A 208 -0.14 16.06 -0.53
N VAL A 209 0.71 16.68 -1.35
CA VAL A 209 0.93 16.22 -2.73
C VAL A 209 1.61 14.85 -2.71
N LEU A 210 2.63 14.66 -1.88
CA LEU A 210 3.34 13.38 -1.72
C LEU A 210 2.43 12.27 -1.20
N VAL A 211 1.60 12.51 -0.18
CA VAL A 211 0.67 11.47 0.33
C VAL A 211 -0.40 11.13 -0.71
N THR A 212 -0.84 12.10 -1.51
CA THR A 212 -1.75 11.84 -2.62
C THR A 212 -1.08 10.94 -3.67
N ILE A 213 0.19 11.21 -4.03
CA ILE A 213 0.95 10.35 -4.94
C ILE A 213 1.12 8.95 -4.36
N LEU A 214 1.41 8.82 -3.06
CA LEU A 214 1.44 7.52 -2.36
C LEU A 214 0.11 6.77 -2.49
N LEU A 215 -1.03 7.45 -2.33
CA LEU A 215 -2.35 6.84 -2.51
C LEU A 215 -2.65 6.51 -3.98
N PHE A 216 -2.02 7.19 -4.94
CA PHE A 216 -2.05 6.77 -6.35
C PHE A 216 -1.22 5.51 -6.61
N VAL A 217 -0.04 5.37 -6.00
CA VAL A 217 0.73 4.12 -6.04
C VAL A 217 -0.10 2.97 -5.47
N ASN A 218 -0.75 3.18 -4.32
CA ASN A 218 -1.70 2.20 -3.76
C ASN A 218 -2.87 1.92 -4.72
N TYR A 219 -3.46 2.95 -5.33
CA TYR A 219 -4.52 2.75 -6.33
C TYR A 219 -4.05 1.83 -7.45
N THR A 220 -2.82 2.00 -7.94
CA THR A 220 -2.29 1.14 -9.00
C THR A 220 -2.18 -0.31 -8.56
N LEU A 221 -1.82 -0.60 -7.31
CA LEU A 221 -1.79 -1.95 -6.74
C LEU A 221 -3.20 -2.54 -6.58
N VAL A 222 -4.15 -1.75 -6.08
CA VAL A 222 -5.57 -2.13 -6.00
C VAL A 222 -6.13 -2.42 -7.41
N GLU A 223 -5.71 -1.68 -8.43
CA GLU A 223 -6.12 -1.88 -9.82
C GLU A 223 -5.49 -3.13 -10.45
N SER A 224 -4.16 -3.20 -10.53
CA SER A 224 -3.45 -4.31 -11.20
C SER A 224 -1.93 -4.40 -10.97
N GLY A 225 -1.30 -3.38 -10.39
CA GLY A 225 0.16 -3.27 -10.22
C GLY A 225 0.95 -2.96 -11.50
N LYS A 226 0.31 -2.72 -12.65
CA LYS A 226 0.99 -2.56 -13.95
C LYS A 226 1.20 -1.10 -14.36
N ASP A 227 2.38 -0.79 -14.88
CA ASP A 227 2.88 0.40 -15.60
C ASP A 227 2.69 1.78 -14.92
N LYS A 228 1.48 2.08 -14.47
CA LYS A 228 1.06 3.40 -13.98
C LYS A 228 1.79 3.81 -12.69
N TRP A 229 2.22 2.84 -11.88
CA TRP A 229 2.88 3.09 -10.60
C TRP A 229 4.19 3.89 -10.79
N LYS A 230 4.90 3.62 -11.89
CA LYS A 230 6.22 4.20 -12.17
C LYS A 230 6.17 5.69 -12.40
N VAL A 231 5.20 6.17 -13.17
CA VAL A 231 4.99 7.61 -13.40
C VAL A 231 4.69 8.35 -12.08
N HIS A 232 3.94 7.71 -11.18
CA HIS A 232 3.69 8.26 -9.85
C HIS A 232 4.97 8.28 -9.00
N MET A 233 5.78 7.21 -9.04
CA MET A 233 7.06 7.16 -8.36
C MET A 233 8.06 8.20 -8.89
N ASP A 234 8.15 8.40 -10.21
CA ASP A 234 9.00 9.44 -10.80
C ASP A 234 8.58 10.85 -10.35
N GLY A 235 7.27 11.09 -10.27
CA GLY A 235 6.70 12.31 -9.70
C GLY A 235 7.07 12.48 -8.22
N ALA A 236 6.95 11.41 -7.42
CA ALA A 236 7.34 11.43 -6.01
C ALA A 236 8.83 11.73 -5.84
N LEU A 237 9.71 11.04 -6.58
CA LEU A 237 11.16 11.25 -6.56
C LEU A 237 11.53 12.69 -6.91
N SER A 238 10.80 13.32 -7.84
CA SER A 238 11.01 14.73 -8.19
C SER A 238 10.68 15.67 -7.02
N LEU A 239 9.63 15.38 -6.25
CA LEU A 239 9.28 16.15 -5.05
C LEU A 239 10.21 15.84 -3.86
N ILE A 240 10.65 14.60 -3.69
CA ILE A 240 11.60 14.20 -2.65
C ILE A 240 12.94 14.92 -2.83
N LYS A 241 13.39 15.15 -4.08
CA LYS A 241 14.57 15.98 -4.35
C LYS A 241 14.42 17.40 -3.80
N LEU A 242 13.24 18.00 -3.94
CA LEU A 242 12.96 19.34 -3.38
C LEU A 242 13.08 19.35 -1.86
N LEU A 243 12.66 18.28 -1.17
CA LEU A 243 12.77 18.17 0.29
C LEU A 243 14.23 18.27 0.80
N GLY A 244 15.21 18.05 -0.07
CA GLY A 244 16.63 18.19 0.26
C GLY A 244 17.16 19.62 0.21
N GLU A 245 16.34 20.60 -0.20
CA GLU A 245 16.75 21.99 -0.45
C GLU A 245 15.88 23.00 0.33
N PRO A 246 16.44 24.14 0.82
CA PRO A 246 15.62 25.24 1.31
C PRO A 246 14.69 25.79 0.21
N PRO A 247 13.43 26.16 0.51
CA PRO A 247 12.80 26.22 1.83
C PRO A 247 12.05 24.94 2.26
N TYR A 248 12.15 23.83 1.53
CA TYR A 248 11.41 22.59 1.79
C TYR A 248 12.08 21.69 2.84
N LEU A 249 13.39 21.86 3.02
CA LEU A 249 14.19 21.13 3.99
C LEU A 249 13.62 21.30 5.40
N GLN A 250 13.28 20.17 6.03
CA GLN A 250 12.74 20.11 7.38
C GLN A 250 13.58 19.17 8.24
N GLN A 251 14.12 19.67 9.34
CA GLN A 251 14.91 18.89 10.31
C GLN A 251 14.50 19.28 11.75
N PRO A 252 13.97 18.34 12.57
CA PRO A 252 13.60 16.96 12.21
C PRO A 252 12.37 16.91 11.28
N MET A 253 12.21 15.81 10.55
CA MET A 253 11.03 15.59 9.69
C MET A 253 9.75 15.46 10.52
N SER A 254 8.61 15.92 9.99
CA SER A 254 7.30 15.65 10.59
C SER A 254 6.97 14.15 10.54
N ARG A 255 6.09 13.68 11.45
CA ARG A 255 5.60 12.29 11.45
C ARG A 255 4.94 11.91 10.11
N LEU A 256 4.18 12.84 9.52
CA LEU A 256 3.56 12.67 8.20
C LEU A 256 4.62 12.43 7.13
N ARG A 257 5.59 13.34 7.02
CA ARG A 257 6.67 13.22 6.04
C ARG A 257 7.45 11.93 6.22
N LEU A 258 7.80 11.58 7.45
CA LEU A 258 8.50 10.35 7.76
C LEU A 258 7.72 9.11 7.29
N THR A 259 6.41 9.07 7.55
CA THR A 259 5.55 7.97 7.10
C THR A 259 5.49 7.88 5.59
N ILE A 260 5.24 9.01 4.90
CA ILE A 260 5.13 9.02 3.45
C ILE A 260 6.43 8.53 2.81
N LEU A 261 7.57 9.04 3.27
CA LEU A 261 8.88 8.64 2.74
C LEU A 261 9.19 7.17 3.04
N SER A 262 8.74 6.63 4.18
CA SER A 262 8.96 5.23 4.53
C SER A 262 8.16 4.30 3.62
N ASP A 263 6.89 4.60 3.35
CA ASP A 263 6.08 3.78 2.44
C ASP A 263 6.55 3.90 0.99
N LEU A 264 6.89 5.12 0.55
CA LEU A 264 7.47 5.33 -0.77
C LEU A 264 8.82 4.64 -0.93
N LEU A 265 9.64 4.56 0.13
CA LEU A 265 10.92 3.84 0.10
C LEU A 265 10.69 2.35 -0.20
N VAL A 266 9.74 1.71 0.50
CA VAL A 266 9.47 0.29 0.27
C VAL A 266 8.93 0.08 -1.15
N PHE A 267 8.01 0.91 -1.62
CA PHE A 267 7.55 0.85 -3.02
C PHE A 267 8.63 1.12 -4.05
N TYR A 268 9.56 2.03 -3.75
CA TYR A 268 10.74 2.27 -4.58
C TYR A 268 11.61 1.02 -4.69
N VAL A 269 11.88 0.35 -3.57
CA VAL A 269 12.69 -0.87 -3.54
C VAL A 269 12.01 -1.99 -4.32
N LEU A 270 10.73 -2.26 -4.06
CA LEU A 270 10.01 -3.33 -4.75
C LEU A 270 9.83 -3.01 -6.24
N GLY A 271 9.48 -1.78 -6.58
CA GLY A 271 9.36 -1.35 -7.97
C GLY A 271 10.67 -1.45 -8.74
N SER A 272 11.80 -1.14 -8.09
CA SER A 272 13.14 -1.26 -8.70
C SER A 272 13.52 -2.71 -9.01
N THR A 273 12.98 -3.69 -8.28
CA THR A 273 13.29 -5.12 -8.53
C THR A 273 12.79 -5.62 -9.88
N LEU A 274 11.72 -5.01 -10.42
CA LEU A 274 11.06 -5.41 -11.66
C LEU A 274 10.92 -4.25 -12.66
N SER A 275 11.62 -3.14 -12.42
CA SER A 275 11.77 -2.04 -13.38
C SER A 275 13.04 -2.25 -14.21
N PHE A 276 12.88 -2.27 -15.53
CA PHE A 276 14.01 -2.49 -16.44
C PHE A 276 14.63 -1.19 -16.97
N SER A 277 14.31 -0.05 -16.34
CA SER A 277 14.95 1.24 -16.58
C SER A 277 15.57 1.78 -15.30
N THR A 278 16.64 2.56 -15.45
CA THR A 278 17.30 3.27 -14.35
C THR A 278 16.31 4.17 -13.61
N MET A 279 16.19 3.97 -12.30
CA MET A 279 15.46 4.89 -11.41
C MET A 279 16.44 5.85 -10.75
N SER A 280 16.03 7.08 -10.49
CA SER A 280 16.88 8.02 -9.75
C SER A 280 16.95 7.63 -8.27
N LYS A 281 18.09 7.90 -7.63
CA LYS A 281 18.28 7.72 -6.19
C LYS A 281 17.08 8.22 -5.39
N PHE A 282 16.65 7.41 -4.41
CA PHE A 282 15.42 7.63 -3.66
C PHE A 282 15.39 8.98 -2.92
N VAL A 283 16.42 9.26 -2.12
CA VAL A 283 16.58 10.53 -1.38
C VAL A 283 17.91 11.21 -1.76
N PRO A 284 17.95 12.55 -1.80
CA PRO A 284 19.21 13.28 -1.92
C PRO A 284 20.09 13.09 -0.68
N ASP A 285 21.40 13.28 -0.82
CA ASP A 285 22.38 13.10 0.27
C ASP A 285 22.18 14.06 1.46
N THR A 286 21.39 15.12 1.27
CA THR A 286 21.02 16.08 2.32
C THR A 286 19.94 15.57 3.26
N ILE A 287 19.25 14.47 2.93
CA ILE A 287 18.24 13.83 3.76
C ILE A 287 18.85 12.59 4.42
N ASP A 288 18.77 12.53 5.75
CA ASP A 288 19.16 11.34 6.50
C ASP A 288 18.17 10.20 6.23
N LEU A 289 18.70 9.10 5.68
CA LEU A 289 17.93 7.90 5.32
C LEU A 289 17.61 7.02 6.55
N GLU A 290 18.39 7.11 7.63
CA GLU A 290 18.25 6.21 8.78
C GLU A 290 16.87 6.29 9.46
N PRO A 291 16.28 7.48 9.73
CA PRO A 291 14.93 7.55 10.30
C PRO A 291 13.87 6.92 9.39
N ILE A 292 14.00 7.09 8.07
CA ILE A 292 13.06 6.55 7.08
C ILE A 292 13.12 5.02 7.09
N LEU A 293 14.32 4.46 7.11
CA LEU A 293 14.54 3.01 7.19
C LEU A 293 13.97 2.40 8.48
N ARG A 294 14.19 3.04 9.64
CA ARG A 294 13.66 2.57 10.92
C ARG A 294 12.14 2.59 10.99
N TYR A 295 11.53 3.65 10.45
CA TYR A 295 10.07 3.73 10.43
C TYR A 295 9.46 2.73 9.42
N ALA A 296 10.11 2.52 8.27
CA ALA A 296 9.68 1.52 7.30
C ALA A 296 9.64 0.10 7.89
N GLU A 297 10.61 -0.28 8.72
CA GLU A 297 10.57 -1.60 9.37
C GLU A 297 9.58 -1.68 10.55
N THR A 298 8.95 -0.58 10.98
CA THR A 298 8.04 -0.58 12.14
C THR A 298 6.64 -1.03 11.74
N ASN A 299 5.91 -0.22 10.95
CA ASN A 299 4.50 -0.44 10.62
C ASN A 299 4.13 -0.45 9.12
N ASN A 300 5.11 -0.40 8.21
CA ASN A 300 4.81 -0.53 6.77
C ASN A 300 4.27 -1.92 6.45
N TYR A 301 3.16 -2.03 5.73
CA TYR A 301 2.42 -3.29 5.52
C TYR A 301 3.20 -4.42 4.82
N LEU A 302 4.42 -4.18 4.34
CA LEU A 302 5.27 -5.20 3.72
C LEU A 302 6.30 -5.78 4.68
N SER A 303 6.43 -5.19 5.88
CA SER A 303 7.26 -5.69 6.99
C SER A 303 8.71 -6.01 6.59
N MET A 304 9.30 -5.26 5.66
CA MET A 304 10.68 -5.48 5.22
C MET A 304 11.67 -4.87 6.23
N PRO A 305 12.62 -5.64 6.78
CA PRO A 305 13.65 -5.13 7.69
C PRO A 305 14.55 -4.05 7.08
N SER A 306 14.93 -3.05 7.88
CA SER A 306 15.80 -1.96 7.43
C SER A 306 17.17 -2.41 6.89
N PRO A 307 17.85 -3.44 7.44
CA PRO A 307 19.14 -3.87 6.88
C PRO A 307 18.99 -4.45 5.47
N LEU A 308 17.87 -5.14 5.20
CA LEU A 308 17.56 -5.69 3.88
C LEU A 308 17.19 -4.58 2.89
N LEU A 309 16.36 -3.61 3.30
CA LEU A 309 16.07 -2.42 2.47
C LEU A 309 17.34 -1.68 2.06
N ARG A 310 18.29 -1.52 3.00
CA ARG A 310 19.59 -0.89 2.72
C ARG A 310 20.41 -1.68 1.69
N ILE A 311 20.49 -3.01 1.85
CA ILE A 311 21.20 -3.87 0.88
C ILE A 311 20.59 -3.74 -0.52
N MET A 312 19.26 -3.69 -0.63
CA MET A 312 18.58 -3.51 -1.91
C MET A 312 18.91 -2.15 -2.54
N LEU A 313 18.85 -1.06 -1.76
CA LEU A 313 19.23 0.28 -2.24
C LEU A 313 20.65 0.31 -2.80
N GLU A 314 21.62 -0.26 -2.07
CA GLU A 314 23.01 -0.35 -2.50
C GLU A 314 23.16 -1.20 -3.78
N SER A 315 22.36 -2.27 -3.93
CA SER A 315 22.37 -3.09 -5.14
C SER A 315 21.92 -2.33 -6.39
N PHE A 316 20.99 -1.38 -6.24
CA PHE A 316 20.49 -0.56 -7.36
C PHE A 316 21.48 0.54 -7.79
N GLU A 317 22.47 0.86 -6.95
CA GLU A 317 23.55 1.80 -7.29
C GLU A 317 24.67 1.13 -8.10
N LEU A 318 24.66 -0.21 -8.22
CA LEU A 318 25.61 -0.92 -9.06
C LEU A 318 25.38 -0.59 -10.55
N PRO A 319 26.45 -0.39 -11.34
CA PRO A 319 26.33 -0.14 -12.77
C PRO A 319 25.60 -1.29 -13.48
N ASP A 320 24.76 -0.97 -14.47
CA ASP A 320 24.06 -1.99 -15.25
C ASP A 320 25.07 -2.83 -16.03
N SER A 321 25.18 -4.11 -15.69
CA SER A 321 26.10 -5.06 -16.35
C SER A 321 25.69 -5.38 -17.79
N ARG A 322 24.45 -5.02 -18.18
CA ARG A 322 23.81 -5.37 -19.46
C ARG A 322 24.28 -4.51 -20.65
N ASP A 323 24.89 -3.34 -20.42
CA ASP A 323 25.36 -2.43 -21.48
C ASP A 323 26.81 -2.69 -21.93
N GLY A 324 27.05 -3.90 -22.47
CA GLY A 324 28.32 -4.21 -23.17
C GLY A 324 29.58 -4.04 -22.31
N THR A 325 29.47 -4.26 -21.01
CA THR A 325 30.52 -4.01 -20.01
C THR A 325 31.81 -4.78 -20.28
N SER A 326 32.96 -4.10 -20.13
CA SER A 326 34.28 -4.73 -20.22
C SER A 326 34.47 -5.78 -19.11
N GLY A 327 35.28 -6.83 -19.35
CA GLY A 327 35.46 -7.94 -18.40
C GLY A 327 35.78 -7.50 -16.98
N ASN A 328 36.68 -6.53 -16.81
CA ASN A 328 37.06 -6.01 -15.48
C ASN A 328 35.89 -5.37 -14.70
N LEU A 329 34.95 -4.71 -15.40
CA LEU A 329 33.79 -4.09 -14.75
C LEU A 329 32.76 -5.15 -14.34
N ARG A 330 32.55 -6.17 -15.19
CA ARG A 330 31.70 -7.31 -14.86
C ARG A 330 32.20 -8.05 -13.62
N ASP A 331 33.50 -8.34 -13.55
CA ASP A 331 34.10 -9.02 -12.41
C ASP A 331 33.96 -8.18 -11.12
N HIS A 332 34.11 -6.85 -11.23
CA HIS A 332 33.88 -5.95 -10.11
C HIS A 332 32.43 -5.98 -9.62
N ILE A 333 31.45 -5.91 -10.52
CA ILE A 333 30.02 -5.99 -10.18
C ILE A 333 29.71 -7.33 -9.50
N GLN A 334 30.19 -8.45 -10.05
CA GLN A 334 29.98 -9.77 -9.48
C GLN A 334 30.57 -9.89 -8.07
N MET A 335 31.75 -9.30 -7.82
CA MET A 335 32.35 -9.25 -6.49
C MET A 335 31.51 -8.42 -5.52
N GLN A 336 31.02 -7.23 -5.93
CA GLN A 336 30.14 -6.41 -5.09
C GLN A 336 28.82 -7.13 -4.77
N VAL A 337 28.22 -7.82 -5.75
CA VAL A 337 27.04 -8.65 -5.54
C VAL A 337 27.33 -9.75 -4.52
N GLY A 338 28.50 -10.40 -4.58
CA GLY A 338 28.92 -11.38 -3.57
C GLY A 338 29.00 -10.81 -2.15
N VAL A 339 29.50 -9.57 -2.00
CA VAL A 339 29.54 -8.87 -0.70
C VAL A 339 28.13 -8.56 -0.18
N LEU A 340 27.26 -8.04 -1.04
CA LEU A 340 25.86 -7.75 -0.68
C LEU A 340 25.09 -9.03 -0.32
N LEU A 341 25.33 -10.12 -1.06
CA LEU A 341 24.75 -11.43 -0.82
C LEU A 341 25.18 -11.99 0.54
N GLN A 342 26.48 -11.93 0.85
CA GLN A 342 26.98 -12.35 2.17
C GLN A 342 26.35 -11.52 3.30
N ARG A 343 26.24 -10.20 3.14
CA ARG A 343 25.57 -9.33 4.13
C ARG A 343 24.09 -9.68 4.32
N ALA A 344 23.38 -10.04 3.26
CA ALA A 344 22.01 -10.51 3.36
C ALA A 344 21.94 -11.85 4.09
N LEU A 345 22.88 -12.76 3.85
CA LEU A 345 22.97 -14.02 4.59
C LEU A 345 23.33 -13.81 6.07
N ASP A 346 24.18 -12.85 6.39
CA ASP A 346 24.58 -12.53 7.77
C ASP A 346 23.49 -11.81 8.57
N PHE A 347 22.45 -11.28 7.91
CA PHE A 347 21.30 -10.72 8.59
C PHE A 347 20.61 -11.81 9.44
N ASP A 348 20.52 -11.57 10.75
CA ASP A 348 19.83 -12.44 11.71
C ASP A 348 18.45 -11.85 12.07
N PRO A 349 17.34 -12.44 11.56
CA PRO A 349 15.99 -11.99 11.88
C PRO A 349 15.65 -12.05 13.37
N ILE A 350 16.24 -12.98 14.14
CA ILE A 350 15.98 -13.11 15.57
C ILE A 350 16.67 -11.96 16.31
N ALA A 351 17.95 -11.71 16.05
CA ALA A 351 18.66 -10.58 16.64
C ALA A 351 18.00 -9.24 16.25
N TRP A 352 17.58 -9.09 15.00
CA TRP A 352 16.84 -7.90 14.54
C TRP A 352 15.53 -7.70 15.33
N SER A 353 14.76 -8.78 15.55
CA SER A 353 13.49 -8.71 16.26
C SER A 353 13.59 -8.21 17.71
N CYS A 354 14.79 -8.27 18.30
CA CYS A 354 15.06 -7.76 19.65
C CYS A 354 15.33 -6.25 19.71
N HIS A 355 15.60 -5.60 18.57
CA HIS A 355 16.09 -4.22 18.53
C HIS A 355 15.18 -3.27 17.74
N PHE A 356 14.40 -3.75 16.78
CA PHE A 356 13.45 -2.89 16.06
C PHE A 356 12.35 -2.41 17.00
N GLU A 357 11.71 -1.30 16.64
CA GLU A 357 10.57 -0.76 17.39
C GLU A 357 9.27 -1.37 16.84
N PRO A 358 8.54 -2.19 17.61
CA PRO A 358 7.24 -2.70 17.18
C PRO A 358 6.21 -1.57 17.13
N ALA A 359 5.34 -1.58 16.13
CA ALA A 359 4.20 -0.67 16.02
C ALA A 359 3.16 -0.90 17.12
N SER A 360 3.13 -2.09 17.73
CA SER A 360 2.22 -2.44 18.81
C SER A 360 2.88 -3.30 19.89
N PRO A 361 2.52 -3.15 21.18
CA PRO A 361 2.96 -4.08 22.22
C PRO A 361 2.36 -5.50 22.05
N PHE A 362 1.36 -5.65 21.18
CA PHE A 362 0.68 -6.93 20.91
C PHE A 362 1.22 -7.64 19.66
N GLU A 363 2.28 -7.13 19.04
CA GLU A 363 2.88 -7.78 17.88
C GLU A 363 3.41 -9.18 18.21
N ASP A 364 3.11 -10.15 17.34
CA ASP A 364 3.75 -11.46 17.41
C ASP A 364 5.13 -11.39 16.75
N LEU A 365 6.16 -11.22 17.58
CA LEU A 365 7.55 -11.17 17.12
C LEU A 365 7.98 -12.45 16.40
N LYS A 366 7.38 -13.61 16.68
CA LYS A 366 7.70 -14.83 15.94
C LYS A 366 7.22 -14.72 14.49
N GLN A 367 6.04 -14.15 14.27
CA GLN A 367 5.54 -13.89 12.93
C GLN A 367 6.42 -12.88 12.20
N ARG A 368 6.88 -11.81 12.88
CA ARG A 368 7.85 -10.84 12.36
C ARG A 368 9.17 -11.51 11.95
N VAL A 369 9.71 -12.38 12.79
CA VAL A 369 10.91 -13.18 12.47
C VAL A 369 10.68 -14.03 11.24
N ARG A 370 9.54 -14.71 11.11
CA ARG A 370 9.24 -15.57 9.95
C ARG A 370 9.21 -14.79 8.64
N ILE A 371 8.48 -13.68 8.60
CA ILE A 371 8.41 -12.86 7.38
C ILE A 371 9.75 -12.19 7.06
N ALA A 372 10.51 -11.76 8.08
CA ALA A 372 11.86 -11.24 7.90
C ALA A 372 12.84 -12.30 7.35
N SER A 373 12.73 -13.56 7.79
CA SER A 373 13.48 -14.68 7.20
C SER A 373 13.09 -14.93 5.74
N ALA A 374 11.80 -14.88 5.40
CA ALA A 374 11.35 -15.01 4.02
C ALA A 374 11.90 -13.87 3.14
N HIS A 375 11.85 -12.61 3.62
CA HIS A 375 12.46 -11.46 2.94
C HIS A 375 13.96 -11.64 2.75
N ARG A 376 14.69 -12.13 3.76
CA ARG A 376 16.14 -12.41 3.66
C ARG A 376 16.44 -13.34 2.50
N SER A 377 15.73 -14.46 2.40
CA SER A 377 15.94 -15.47 1.35
C SER A 377 15.50 -14.94 -0.02
N ALA A 378 14.43 -14.14 -0.09
CA ALA A 378 14.00 -13.47 -1.31
C ALA A 378 15.02 -12.42 -1.81
N VAL A 379 15.60 -11.60 -0.92
CA VAL A 379 16.69 -10.67 -1.26
C VAL A 379 17.90 -11.43 -1.80
N CYS A 380 18.25 -12.57 -1.19
CA CYS A 380 19.33 -13.41 -1.69
C CYS A 380 19.05 -13.95 -3.10
N ILE A 381 17.81 -14.38 -3.39
CA ILE A 381 17.39 -14.80 -4.75
C ILE A 381 17.58 -13.64 -5.73
N TYR A 382 17.08 -12.46 -5.40
CA TYR A 382 17.18 -11.28 -6.26
C TYR A 382 18.64 -10.93 -6.60
N LEU A 383 19.50 -10.82 -5.58
CA LEU A 383 20.91 -10.50 -5.76
C LEU A 383 21.65 -11.56 -6.58
N ALA A 384 21.39 -12.84 -6.29
CA ALA A 384 21.99 -13.96 -6.99
C ALA A 384 21.66 -13.99 -8.49
N ARG A 385 20.46 -13.52 -8.89
CA ARG A 385 20.03 -13.51 -10.29
C ARG A 385 20.75 -12.50 -11.18
N VAL A 386 21.55 -11.59 -10.60
CA VAL A 386 22.48 -10.74 -11.37
C VAL A 386 23.71 -11.53 -11.83
N LEU A 387 24.01 -12.66 -11.18
CA LEU A 387 25.15 -13.52 -11.51
C LEU A 387 24.78 -14.53 -12.60
N PRO A 388 25.73 -14.89 -13.50
CA PRO A 388 25.54 -16.00 -14.43
C PRO A 388 25.25 -17.32 -13.68
N ALA A 389 24.44 -18.21 -14.26
CA ALA A 389 24.13 -19.51 -13.64
C ALA A 389 25.37 -20.38 -13.35
N THR A 390 26.46 -20.19 -14.11
CA THR A 390 27.75 -20.87 -13.93
C THR A 390 28.67 -20.21 -12.90
N HIS A 391 28.22 -19.14 -12.24
CA HIS A 391 29.05 -18.42 -11.30
C HIS A 391 29.37 -19.27 -10.06
N PRO A 392 30.63 -19.33 -9.58
CA PRO A 392 31.04 -20.19 -8.47
C PRO A 392 30.25 -20.02 -7.16
N LEU A 393 29.67 -18.84 -6.93
CA LEU A 393 28.83 -18.56 -5.76
C LEU A 393 27.48 -19.30 -5.79
N LEU A 394 27.03 -19.75 -6.96
CA LEU A 394 25.77 -20.47 -7.19
C LEU A 394 25.97 -21.97 -7.43
N ASP A 395 27.17 -22.36 -7.89
CA ASP A 395 27.49 -23.75 -8.22
C ASP A 395 27.66 -24.60 -6.97
N PRO A 396 26.75 -25.56 -6.68
CA PRO A 396 26.85 -26.41 -5.50
C PRO A 396 28.11 -27.29 -5.45
N ALA A 397 28.79 -27.49 -6.58
CA ALA A 397 30.04 -28.23 -6.65
C ALA A 397 31.28 -27.37 -6.35
N SER A 398 31.14 -26.05 -6.25
CA SER A 398 32.23 -25.11 -5.98
C SER A 398 32.50 -24.98 -4.48
N ASP A 399 33.78 -24.96 -4.09
CA ASP A 399 34.19 -24.70 -2.70
C ASP A 399 33.83 -23.29 -2.20
N THR A 400 33.45 -22.38 -3.11
CA THR A 400 33.05 -21.00 -2.82
C THR A 400 31.56 -20.75 -2.95
N ALA A 401 30.74 -21.80 -3.10
CA ALA A 401 29.29 -21.68 -3.16
C ALA A 401 28.75 -20.98 -1.91
N LEU A 402 27.97 -19.90 -2.11
CA LEU A 402 27.31 -19.19 -1.01
C LEU A 402 25.84 -19.55 -0.90
N VAL A 403 25.17 -19.73 -2.04
CA VAL A 403 23.72 -19.95 -2.09
C VAL A 403 23.34 -20.99 -3.13
N ASN A 404 22.19 -21.60 -2.91
CA ASN A 404 21.50 -22.42 -3.90
C ASN A 404 20.08 -21.86 -4.07
N LEU A 405 19.73 -21.45 -5.30
CA LEU A 405 18.46 -20.77 -5.60
C LEU A 405 17.24 -21.62 -5.22
N THR A 406 17.28 -22.93 -5.47
CA THR A 406 16.21 -23.86 -5.09
C THR A 406 16.07 -23.94 -3.57
N MET A 407 17.18 -23.98 -2.82
CA MET A 407 17.14 -23.98 -1.36
C MET A 407 16.62 -22.67 -0.78
N LEU A 408 16.98 -21.52 -1.37
CA LEU A 408 16.42 -20.23 -0.97
C LEU A 408 14.91 -20.16 -1.24
N ALA A 409 14.44 -20.65 -2.39
CA ALA A 409 13.02 -20.71 -2.71
C ALA A 409 12.24 -21.61 -1.73
N ASN A 410 12.81 -22.78 -1.40
CA ASN A 410 12.25 -23.68 -0.40
C ASN A 410 12.20 -23.04 0.99
N ASP A 411 13.21 -22.28 1.36
CA ASP A 411 13.27 -21.56 2.65
C ASP A 411 12.18 -20.49 2.75
N VAL A 412 11.97 -19.69 1.69
CA VAL A 412 10.84 -18.74 1.61
C VAL A 412 9.50 -19.45 1.80
N VAL A 413 9.27 -20.53 1.05
CA VAL A 413 8.03 -21.32 1.12
C VAL A 413 7.85 -21.91 2.53
N GLN A 414 8.91 -22.44 3.13
CA GLN A 414 8.88 -22.97 4.49
C GLN A 414 8.45 -21.87 5.48
N HIS A 415 9.08 -20.70 5.44
CA HIS A 415 8.76 -19.61 6.36
C HIS A 415 7.32 -19.12 6.21
N ILE A 416 6.85 -18.94 4.97
CA ILE A 416 5.47 -18.50 4.67
C ILE A 416 4.45 -19.57 5.06
N SER A 417 4.76 -20.87 4.94
CA SER A 417 3.82 -21.96 5.31
C SER A 417 3.41 -21.99 6.79
N HIS A 418 4.14 -21.26 7.65
CA HIS A 418 3.80 -21.12 9.07
C HIS A 418 2.86 -19.93 9.35
N LEU A 419 2.65 -19.05 8.37
CA LEU A 419 1.75 -17.91 8.44
C LEU A 419 0.38 -18.32 7.92
N LYS A 420 -0.68 -17.79 8.54
CA LYS A 420 -2.07 -18.14 8.26
C LYS A 420 -2.88 -16.91 7.86
N PRO A 421 -3.99 -17.10 7.14
CA PRO A 421 -4.97 -16.03 6.93
C PRO A 421 -5.43 -15.47 8.28
N GLY A 422 -5.52 -14.14 8.37
CA GLY A 422 -5.77 -13.40 9.61
C GLY A 422 -4.53 -13.07 10.45
N ASP A 423 -3.36 -13.65 10.19
CA ASP A 423 -2.10 -13.17 10.79
C ASP A 423 -1.77 -11.78 10.23
N ALA A 424 -1.36 -10.83 11.09
CA ALA A 424 -1.10 -9.44 10.69
C ALA A 424 -0.06 -9.30 9.56
N VAL A 425 0.92 -10.21 9.53
CA VAL A 425 1.98 -10.23 8.50
C VAL A 425 1.63 -11.06 7.26
N PHE A 426 0.45 -11.68 7.19
CA PHE A 426 0.08 -12.51 6.04
C PHE A 426 0.01 -11.69 4.74
N LYS A 427 -0.37 -10.41 4.82
CA LYS A 427 -0.33 -9.47 3.68
C LYS A 427 1.06 -9.14 3.16
N CYS A 428 2.11 -9.41 3.93
CA CYS A 428 3.49 -9.10 3.56
C CYS A 428 4.13 -10.16 2.63
N ILE A 429 3.45 -11.27 2.36
CA ILE A 429 4.09 -12.47 1.80
C ILE A 429 4.32 -12.41 0.29
N CYS A 430 3.65 -11.51 -0.44
CA CYS A 430 3.52 -11.62 -1.89
C CYS A 430 4.86 -11.47 -2.61
N TRP A 431 5.65 -10.43 -2.32
CA TRP A 431 6.93 -10.24 -2.99
C TRP A 431 7.93 -11.39 -2.74
N PRO A 432 8.16 -11.86 -1.49
CA PRO A 432 8.97 -13.06 -1.26
C PRO A 432 8.45 -14.30 -1.99
N LEU A 433 7.13 -14.53 -1.92
CA LEU A 433 6.47 -15.66 -2.56
C LEU A 433 6.62 -15.63 -4.09
N PHE A 434 6.55 -14.45 -4.69
CA PHE A 434 6.77 -14.27 -6.11
C PHE A 434 8.20 -14.66 -6.51
N LEU A 435 9.22 -14.22 -5.77
CA LEU A 435 10.61 -14.62 -6.08
C LEU A 435 10.80 -16.13 -5.92
N ALA A 436 10.29 -16.73 -4.86
CA ALA A 436 10.35 -18.19 -4.69
C ALA A 436 9.60 -18.94 -5.81
N GLY A 437 8.44 -18.43 -6.23
CA GLY A 437 7.68 -18.99 -7.34
C GLY A 437 8.40 -18.86 -8.67
N ALA A 438 9.01 -17.72 -8.95
CA ALA A 438 9.81 -17.49 -10.14
C ALA A 438 11.02 -18.43 -10.20
N GLU A 439 11.58 -18.82 -9.05
CA GLU A 439 12.62 -19.85 -8.95
C GLU A 439 12.08 -21.29 -9.10
N SER A 440 10.83 -21.55 -8.72
CA SER A 440 10.30 -22.90 -8.58
C SER A 440 10.27 -23.72 -9.88
N GLU A 441 10.73 -24.97 -9.77
CA GLU A 441 10.59 -26.02 -10.79
C GLU A 441 9.70 -27.17 -10.33
N ASP A 442 9.37 -27.24 -9.04
CA ASP A 442 8.54 -28.30 -8.46
C ASP A 442 7.03 -28.01 -8.70
N PRO A 443 6.31 -28.88 -9.44
CA PRO A 443 4.89 -28.70 -9.66
C PRO A 443 4.06 -28.58 -8.37
N ALA A 444 4.43 -29.30 -7.30
CA ALA A 444 3.70 -29.24 -6.04
C ALA A 444 3.87 -27.88 -5.34
N GLN A 445 5.09 -27.34 -5.36
CA GLN A 445 5.38 -26.00 -4.87
C GLN A 445 4.66 -24.92 -5.70
N ARG A 446 4.64 -25.03 -7.03
CA ARG A 446 3.91 -24.12 -7.92
C ARG A 446 2.40 -24.09 -7.61
N GLU A 447 1.79 -25.26 -7.43
CA GLU A 447 0.39 -25.38 -7.04
C GLU A 447 0.14 -24.75 -5.65
N TRP A 448 1.01 -25.03 -4.68
CA TRP A 448 0.92 -24.44 -3.35
C TRP A 448 0.99 -22.92 -3.38
N ILE A 449 1.92 -22.34 -4.15
CA ILE A 449 2.05 -20.89 -4.33
C ILE A 449 0.77 -20.28 -4.88
N MET A 450 0.19 -20.88 -5.92
CA MET A 450 -1.06 -20.38 -6.51
C MET A 450 -2.22 -20.40 -5.51
N ASN A 451 -2.31 -21.45 -4.69
CA ASN A 451 -3.33 -21.55 -3.64
C ASN A 451 -3.14 -20.50 -2.53
N ILE A 452 -1.90 -20.20 -2.15
CA ILE A 452 -1.59 -19.13 -1.19
C ILE A 452 -1.93 -17.76 -1.77
N LEU A 453 -1.65 -17.51 -3.05
CA LEU A 453 -2.03 -16.25 -3.73
C LEU A 453 -3.56 -16.07 -3.79
N ASP A 454 -4.33 -17.14 -4.02
CA ASP A 454 -5.80 -17.10 -3.96
C ASP A 454 -6.31 -16.75 -2.56
N THR A 455 -5.65 -17.32 -1.55
CA THR A 455 -5.97 -17.07 -0.14
C THR A 455 -5.66 -15.63 0.23
N LEU A 456 -4.49 -15.12 -0.16
CA LEU A 456 -4.09 -13.73 0.03
C LEU A 456 -5.03 -12.75 -0.67
N TYR A 457 -5.46 -13.07 -1.89
CA TYR A 457 -6.45 -12.25 -2.59
C TYR A 457 -7.81 -12.24 -1.90
N SER A 458 -8.20 -13.34 -1.25
CA SER A 458 -9.47 -13.43 -0.53
C SER A 458 -9.46 -12.61 0.78
N GLU A 459 -8.29 -12.23 1.29
CA GLU A 459 -8.14 -11.33 2.45
C GLU A 459 -8.10 -9.86 2.00
N MET A 460 -7.26 -9.54 1.00
CA MET A 460 -6.99 -8.15 0.63
C MET A 460 -7.80 -7.65 -0.57
N TYR A 461 -8.12 -8.51 -1.54
CA TYR A 461 -8.77 -8.15 -2.81
C TYR A 461 -8.03 -7.09 -3.65
N TRP A 462 -6.69 -7.04 -3.57
CA TRP A 462 -5.88 -6.14 -4.39
C TRP A 462 -5.61 -6.75 -5.77
N GLY A 463 -5.84 -5.97 -6.82
CA GLY A 463 -5.81 -6.45 -8.21
C GLY A 463 -4.45 -6.93 -8.68
N TYR A 464 -3.34 -6.44 -8.11
CA TYR A 464 -2.00 -6.88 -8.50
C TYR A 464 -1.75 -8.38 -8.29
N LEU A 465 -2.46 -9.04 -7.38
CA LEU A 465 -2.33 -10.49 -7.16
C LEU A 465 -2.74 -11.30 -8.40
N HIS A 466 -3.70 -10.81 -9.19
CA HIS A 466 -4.02 -11.41 -10.50
C HIS A 466 -2.84 -11.28 -11.48
N THR A 467 -2.16 -10.13 -11.46
CA THR A 467 -0.96 -9.90 -12.27
C THR A 467 0.16 -10.83 -11.84
N VAL A 468 0.40 -10.99 -10.53
CA VAL A 468 1.41 -11.89 -9.97
C VAL A 468 1.21 -13.33 -10.47
N LYS A 469 -0.02 -13.87 -10.35
CA LYS A 469 -0.34 -15.21 -10.88
C LYS A 469 0.00 -15.32 -12.37
N ARG A 470 -0.45 -14.37 -13.18
CA ARG A 470 -0.22 -14.39 -14.63
C ARG A 470 1.26 -14.31 -15.01
N VAL A 471 2.05 -13.52 -14.28
CA VAL A 471 3.50 -13.42 -14.50
C VAL A 471 4.16 -14.75 -14.15
N LEU A 472 3.84 -15.35 -13.01
CA LEU A 472 4.36 -16.67 -12.62
C LEU A 472 4.00 -17.77 -13.62
N GLU A 473 2.75 -17.81 -14.10
CA GLU A 473 2.33 -18.75 -15.14
C GLU A 473 3.16 -18.59 -16.42
N THR A 474 3.46 -17.35 -16.80
CA THR A 474 4.26 -17.08 -18.00
C THR A 474 5.71 -17.52 -17.79
N ILE A 475 6.31 -17.25 -16.63
CA ILE A 475 7.66 -17.74 -16.27
C ILE A 475 7.70 -19.27 -16.34
N TRP A 476 6.72 -19.94 -15.72
CA TRP A 476 6.67 -21.40 -15.72
C TRP A 476 6.47 -21.98 -17.12
N LEU A 477 5.62 -21.37 -17.94
CA LEU A 477 5.46 -21.78 -19.34
C LEU A 477 6.75 -21.63 -20.15
N CYS A 478 7.54 -20.57 -19.91
CA CYS A 478 8.84 -20.38 -20.55
C CYS A 478 9.84 -21.45 -20.08
N LYS A 479 9.95 -21.69 -18.77
CA LYS A 479 10.79 -22.75 -18.19
C LYS A 479 10.43 -24.14 -18.70
N ASP A 480 9.14 -24.49 -18.71
CA ASP A 480 8.66 -25.82 -19.11
C ASP A 480 8.90 -26.11 -20.59
N ARG A 481 9.07 -25.07 -21.42
CA ARG A 481 9.39 -25.17 -22.86
C ARG A 481 10.89 -25.12 -23.15
N ALA A 482 11.69 -24.70 -22.18
CA ALA A 482 13.12 -24.52 -22.35
C ALA A 482 13.82 -25.88 -22.52
N GLU A 483 14.90 -25.91 -23.30
CA GLU A 483 15.72 -27.11 -23.43
C GLU A 483 16.47 -27.39 -22.12
N LEU A 484 16.65 -28.66 -21.77
CA LEU A 484 17.41 -29.06 -20.58
C LEU A 484 18.81 -28.42 -20.60
N GLY A 485 19.07 -27.55 -19.62
CA GLY A 485 20.35 -26.87 -19.44
C GLY A 485 20.48 -25.50 -20.11
N SER A 486 19.39 -24.92 -20.63
CA SER A 486 19.40 -23.52 -21.06
C SER A 486 19.51 -22.58 -19.84
N ASP A 487 20.30 -21.50 -20.01
CA ASP A 487 20.45 -20.46 -19.00
C ASP A 487 19.19 -19.56 -19.00
N ASN A 488 18.12 -20.05 -18.39
CA ASN A 488 16.84 -19.34 -18.33
C ASN A 488 16.77 -18.48 -17.07
N CYS A 489 17.07 -17.20 -17.24
CA CYS A 489 16.80 -16.19 -16.22
C CYS A 489 15.38 -15.65 -16.39
N TRP A 490 14.49 -15.95 -15.43
CA TRP A 490 13.11 -15.45 -15.45
C TRP A 490 13.04 -13.91 -15.45
N VAL A 491 14.09 -13.23 -14.98
CA VAL A 491 14.20 -11.77 -15.00
C VAL A 491 14.16 -11.25 -16.45
N ASP A 492 14.83 -11.95 -17.38
CA ASP A 492 14.81 -11.61 -18.80
C ASP A 492 13.43 -11.90 -19.42
N GLU A 493 12.79 -13.00 -19.02
CA GLU A 493 11.42 -13.33 -19.45
C GLU A 493 10.42 -12.25 -19.03
N VAL A 494 10.50 -11.75 -17.78
CA VAL A 494 9.66 -10.64 -17.29
C VAL A 494 9.98 -9.35 -18.04
N LYS A 495 11.25 -9.10 -18.37
CA LYS A 495 11.67 -7.95 -19.19
C LYS A 495 11.04 -7.99 -20.59
N GLU A 496 11.03 -9.15 -21.22
CA GLU A 496 10.46 -9.35 -22.56
C GLU A 496 8.94 -9.14 -22.60
N MET A 497 8.24 -9.29 -21.46
CA MET A 497 6.81 -8.95 -21.38
C MET A 497 6.53 -7.45 -21.60
N GLY A 498 7.55 -6.59 -21.49
CA GLY A 498 7.46 -5.16 -21.79
C GLY A 498 6.51 -4.36 -20.88
N THR A 499 6.17 -4.91 -19.71
CA THR A 499 5.28 -4.29 -18.72
C THR A 499 6.05 -4.09 -17.42
N ASP A 500 6.08 -2.87 -16.88
CA ASP A 500 6.66 -2.62 -15.56
C ASP A 500 5.67 -3.05 -14.48
N VAL A 501 6.05 -3.99 -13.61
CA VAL A 501 5.15 -4.54 -12.58
C VAL A 501 5.63 -4.16 -11.20
N LEU A 502 4.73 -3.62 -10.38
CA LEU A 502 4.92 -3.46 -8.94
C LEU A 502 4.24 -4.64 -8.23
N ILE A 503 5.04 -5.46 -7.57
CA ILE A 503 4.59 -6.58 -6.72
C ILE A 503 4.90 -6.17 -5.29
N ALA A 504 3.85 -5.99 -4.49
CA ALA A 504 3.94 -5.58 -3.10
C ALA A 504 3.72 -6.78 -2.19
#